data_AF-A0A9E2EX03-F1
#
_entry.id   AF-A0A9E2EX03-F1
#
_cell.length_a   1.000
_cell.length_b   1.000
_cell.length_c   1.000
_cell.angle_alpha   90.00
_cell.angle_beta   90.00
_cell.angle_gamma   90.00
#
_symmetry.space_group_name_H-M   'P 1'
#
loop_
_entity.id
_entity.type
_entity.pdbx_description
1 polymer ?
#
loop_
_entity_poly.entity_id
_entity_poly.type
_entity_poly.pdbx_seq_one_letter_code
_entity_poly.pdbx_strand_id
1 'polypeptide(L)'
;MKKITLCIIALLLSIGSFAQSTCNQTFSASGQDDDPTVLTINAGDVNCFGANTPTSMQLINAAGSLTSGFCTNDGSSWYGFNLSIDGGAPITGCAAEFNNVDITGFSTLTITSQDDDAFSDGITITIDVEVTYPTPACTSPTATAALVEDCGNNQFTVDVDITDLGDATSLAITNDGGVAATTGITSTGIVNVGPFSLGTPVNITVVHEQDSACNLILGAYVDNCPIFSSVDCAGAPVNTTFCYGNSEDIQYSFTSSDGSALVVDFIEGYFEDCCDDIIIYDG
;
A
#
# COMPACT_ATOMS: atom_id res chain seq x y z
N MET A 1 68.71 15.68 -26.24
CA MET A 1 67.36 15.23 -26.64
C MET A 1 66.66 14.69 -25.39
N LYS A 2 65.69 15.45 -24.84
CA LYS A 2 64.98 15.10 -23.60
C LYS A 2 63.96 13.99 -23.91
N LYS A 3 64.02 12.86 -23.19
CA LYS A 3 63.02 11.79 -23.25
C LYS A 3 61.82 12.19 -22.40
N ILE A 4 60.68 12.43 -23.04
CA ILE A 4 59.40 12.66 -22.36
C ILE A 4 58.73 11.29 -22.20
N THR A 5 58.72 10.77 -20.99
CA THR A 5 57.95 9.58 -20.64
C THR A 5 56.50 9.99 -20.47
N LEU A 6 55.64 9.55 -21.39
CA LEU A 6 54.20 9.77 -21.33
C LEU A 6 53.57 8.70 -20.42
N CYS A 7 53.23 9.08 -19.18
CA CYS A 7 52.40 8.25 -18.31
C CYS A 7 50.95 8.34 -18.78
N ILE A 8 50.44 7.26 -19.37
CA ILE A 8 49.01 7.10 -19.66
C ILE A 8 48.33 6.63 -18.38
N ILE A 9 47.62 7.54 -17.71
CA ILE A 9 46.72 7.21 -16.61
C ILE A 9 45.43 6.68 -17.25
N ALA A 10 45.21 5.36 -17.16
CA ALA A 10 43.96 4.73 -17.52
C ALA A 10 42.91 5.06 -16.44
N LEU A 11 42.02 6.01 -16.73
CA LEU A 11 40.85 6.29 -15.92
C LEU A 11 39.83 5.18 -16.18
N LEU A 12 39.82 4.16 -15.33
CA LEU A 12 38.75 3.16 -15.26
C LEU A 12 37.47 3.86 -14.77
N LEU A 13 36.61 4.29 -15.69
CA LEU A 13 35.21 4.57 -15.34
C LEU A 13 34.54 3.24 -14.99
N SER A 14 34.39 2.97 -13.70
CA SER A 14 33.47 1.94 -13.23
C SER A 14 32.05 2.42 -13.51
N ILE A 15 31.45 1.92 -14.59
CA ILE A 15 30.01 2.00 -14.81
C ILE A 15 29.38 1.18 -13.67
N GLY A 16 28.79 1.85 -12.68
CA GLY A 16 28.08 1.17 -11.60
C GLY A 16 26.89 0.42 -12.18
N SER A 17 26.92 -0.91 -12.15
CA SER A 17 25.71 -1.70 -12.32
C SER A 17 24.85 -1.47 -11.08
N PHE A 18 23.71 -0.76 -11.24
CA PHE A 18 22.71 -0.71 -10.19
C PHE A 18 22.13 -2.12 -9.99
N ALA A 19 21.92 -2.54 -8.74
CA ALA A 19 21.28 -3.82 -8.47
C ALA A 19 19.84 -3.79 -9.01
N GLN A 20 19.43 -4.88 -9.66
CA GLN A 20 18.09 -5.05 -10.20
C GLN A 20 17.43 -6.26 -9.56
N SER A 21 16.12 -6.15 -9.34
CA SER A 21 15.25 -7.21 -8.84
C SER A 21 14.23 -7.57 -9.91
N THR A 22 13.73 -8.80 -9.86
CA THR A 22 12.65 -9.27 -10.73
C THR A 22 11.47 -9.80 -9.92
N CYS A 23 10.26 -9.64 -10.46
CA CYS A 23 9.06 -10.30 -9.96
C CYS A 23 8.25 -10.85 -11.14
N ASN A 24 7.55 -11.97 -10.92
CA ASN A 24 6.67 -12.57 -11.91
C ASN A 24 5.22 -12.48 -11.43
N GLN A 25 4.31 -12.11 -12.33
CA GLN A 25 2.88 -12.08 -12.08
C GLN A 25 2.14 -12.87 -13.14
N THR A 26 1.41 -13.89 -12.71
CA THR A 26 0.66 -14.79 -13.58
C THR A 26 -0.73 -14.26 -13.90
N PHE A 27 -1.11 -14.35 -15.17
CA PHE A 27 -2.43 -14.02 -15.68
C PHE A 27 -2.98 -15.19 -16.49
N SER A 28 -4.27 -15.45 -16.35
CA SER A 28 -4.92 -16.59 -17.02
C SER A 28 -6.33 -16.26 -17.51
N ALA A 29 -6.71 -16.88 -18.61
CA ALA A 29 -8.09 -16.92 -19.12
C ALA A 29 -8.37 -18.31 -19.71
N SER A 30 -9.59 -18.80 -19.57
CA SER A 30 -10.01 -20.09 -20.10
C SER A 30 -11.35 -19.97 -20.81
N GLY A 31 -11.56 -20.77 -21.86
CA GLY A 31 -12.76 -20.72 -22.68
C GLY A 31 -12.70 -21.76 -23.80
N GLN A 32 -13.39 -21.48 -24.90
CA GLN A 32 -13.25 -22.25 -26.14
C GLN A 32 -12.48 -21.42 -27.19
N ASP A 33 -12.09 -22.00 -28.31
CA ASP A 33 -11.58 -21.29 -29.49
C ASP A 33 -12.64 -20.86 -30.47
N ASP A 34 -13.72 -21.63 -30.62
CA ASP A 34 -14.85 -21.33 -31.52
C ASP A 34 -15.61 -20.04 -31.14
N ASP A 35 -15.55 -19.66 -29.87
CA ASP A 35 -15.75 -18.29 -29.38
C ASP A 35 -14.45 -17.83 -28.71
N PRO A 36 -13.64 -16.98 -29.36
CA PRO A 36 -12.22 -16.84 -29.03
C PRO A 36 -11.99 -16.48 -27.57
N THR A 37 -11.21 -17.31 -26.88
CA THR A 37 -10.72 -17.01 -25.54
C THR A 37 -9.76 -15.82 -25.60
N VAL A 38 -10.07 -14.76 -24.84
CA VAL A 38 -9.26 -13.55 -24.78
C VAL A 38 -8.73 -13.34 -23.35
N LEU A 39 -7.41 -13.32 -23.21
CA LEU A 39 -6.75 -12.77 -22.03
C LEU A 39 -6.40 -11.31 -22.28
N THR A 40 -6.88 -10.40 -21.43
CA THR A 40 -6.50 -8.98 -21.45
C THR A 40 -5.69 -8.66 -20.19
N ILE A 41 -4.56 -7.96 -20.35
CA ILE A 41 -3.74 -7.47 -19.25
C ILE A 41 -3.57 -5.98 -19.45
N ASN A 42 -3.95 -5.16 -18.47
CA ASN A 42 -3.63 -3.74 -18.47
C ASN A 42 -2.38 -3.48 -17.62
N ALA A 43 -1.62 -2.45 -17.97
CA ALA A 43 -0.42 -2.10 -17.21
C ALA A 43 -0.71 -1.81 -15.72
N GLY A 44 -1.90 -1.29 -15.40
CA GLY A 44 -2.34 -1.07 -14.02
C GLY A 44 -2.66 -2.33 -13.22
N ASP A 45 -2.84 -3.48 -13.90
CA ASP A 45 -3.08 -4.76 -13.25
C ASP A 45 -1.77 -5.45 -12.84
N VAL A 46 -0.63 -5.00 -13.37
CA VAL A 46 0.70 -5.50 -13.01
C VAL A 46 1.22 -4.75 -11.78
N ASN A 47 1.37 -5.44 -10.64
CA ASN A 47 1.67 -4.80 -9.36
C ASN A 47 2.66 -5.57 -8.47
N CYS A 48 3.30 -6.62 -8.98
CA CYS A 48 4.25 -7.43 -8.21
C CYS A 48 5.51 -6.65 -7.73
N PHE A 49 5.75 -5.46 -8.28
CA PHE A 49 6.90 -4.60 -7.98
C PHE A 49 6.62 -3.55 -6.87
N GLY A 50 5.42 -3.55 -6.28
CA GLY A 50 5.06 -2.63 -5.20
C GLY A 50 5.15 -1.15 -5.61
N ALA A 51 5.74 -0.31 -4.76
CA ALA A 51 5.92 1.12 -5.03
C ALA A 51 7.07 1.46 -6.00
N ASN A 52 7.81 0.47 -6.48
CA ASN A 52 8.95 0.70 -7.37
C ASN A 52 8.49 1.10 -8.78
N THR A 53 9.38 1.73 -9.54
CA THR A 53 9.15 1.99 -10.96
C THR A 53 9.77 0.87 -11.80
N PRO A 54 8.99 0.13 -12.60
CA PRO A 54 9.51 -0.85 -13.54
C PRO A 54 10.52 -0.24 -14.51
N THR A 55 11.63 -0.94 -14.74
CA THR A 55 12.64 -0.58 -15.75
C THR A 55 12.49 -1.37 -17.05
N SER A 56 11.97 -2.60 -16.96
CA SER A 56 11.61 -3.39 -18.13
C SER A 56 10.52 -4.40 -17.77
N MET A 57 9.78 -4.86 -18.77
CA MET A 57 8.79 -5.93 -18.62
C MET A 57 8.86 -6.86 -19.82
N GLN A 58 8.70 -8.17 -19.58
CA GLN A 58 8.62 -9.15 -20.65
C GLN A 58 7.62 -10.26 -20.32
N LEU A 59 7.12 -10.91 -21.36
CA LEU A 59 6.26 -12.09 -21.21
C LEU A 59 7.07 -13.37 -21.02
N ILE A 60 6.62 -14.23 -20.11
CA ILE A 60 7.18 -15.56 -19.88
C ILE A 60 6.05 -16.58 -19.81
N ASN A 61 6.14 -17.67 -20.56
CA ASN A 61 5.21 -18.79 -20.49
C ASN A 61 5.71 -19.86 -19.51
N ALA A 62 5.85 -19.53 -18.23
CA ALA A 62 6.38 -20.48 -17.24
C ALA A 62 5.41 -21.65 -16.99
N ALA A 63 4.10 -21.40 -17.05
CA ALA A 63 3.06 -22.41 -16.91
C ALA A 63 3.02 -23.41 -18.08
N GLY A 64 3.60 -23.06 -19.23
CA GLY A 64 3.65 -23.93 -20.39
C GLY A 64 2.31 -24.11 -21.11
N SER A 65 1.24 -23.41 -20.72
CA SER A 65 -0.10 -23.58 -21.30
C SER A 65 -0.17 -23.20 -22.78
N LEU A 66 0.74 -22.33 -23.24
CA LEU A 66 0.91 -22.00 -24.66
C LEU A 66 1.83 -22.98 -25.40
N THR A 67 2.41 -23.97 -24.71
CA THR A 67 3.33 -24.97 -25.26
C THR A 67 2.56 -26.28 -25.46
N SER A 68 1.60 -26.26 -26.37
CA SER A 68 0.77 -27.43 -26.70
C SER A 68 1.20 -28.02 -28.04
N GLY A 69 1.19 -29.36 -28.16
CA GLY A 69 1.33 -30.03 -29.46
C GLY A 69 0.15 -29.79 -30.41
N PHE A 70 -0.92 -29.18 -29.89
CA PHE A 70 -2.11 -28.78 -30.63
C PHE A 70 -2.10 -27.29 -31.01
N CYS A 71 -1.05 -26.55 -30.63
CA CYS A 71 -0.87 -25.16 -31.04
C CYS A 71 0.14 -25.06 -32.18
N THR A 72 -0.21 -24.38 -33.29
CA THR A 72 0.77 -24.00 -34.32
C THR A 72 0.62 -22.54 -34.74
N ASN A 73 1.70 -21.98 -35.32
CA ASN A 73 1.72 -20.60 -35.80
C ASN A 73 1.31 -20.45 -37.28
N ASP A 74 1.03 -21.57 -37.95
CA ASP A 74 0.69 -21.66 -39.38
C ASP A 74 -0.78 -22.03 -39.65
N GLY A 75 -1.58 -22.18 -38.59
CA GLY A 75 -3.00 -22.57 -38.67
C GLY A 75 -3.22 -24.00 -39.15
N SER A 76 -2.22 -24.88 -39.02
CA SER A 76 -2.32 -26.29 -39.45
C SER A 76 -2.79 -27.25 -38.36
N SER A 77 -3.02 -26.75 -37.15
CA SER A 77 -3.36 -27.51 -35.95
C SER A 77 -4.75 -27.13 -35.42
N TRP A 78 -5.08 -27.51 -34.19
CA TRP A 78 -6.40 -27.28 -33.60
C TRP A 78 -6.63 -25.80 -33.27
N TYR A 79 -5.62 -25.13 -32.73
CA TYR A 79 -5.70 -23.71 -32.40
C TYR A 79 -4.37 -22.98 -32.52
N GLY A 80 -4.44 -21.65 -32.51
CA GLY A 80 -3.32 -20.73 -32.47
C GLY A 80 -3.58 -19.57 -31.51
N PHE A 81 -2.62 -18.65 -31.37
CA PHE A 81 -2.81 -17.43 -30.59
C PHE A 81 -2.28 -16.19 -31.30
N ASN A 82 -2.92 -15.06 -31.04
CA ASN A 82 -2.44 -13.73 -31.41
C ASN A 82 -2.20 -12.88 -30.17
N LEU A 83 -0.96 -12.43 -30.00
CA LEU A 83 -0.59 -11.41 -29.02
C LEU A 83 -0.63 -10.03 -29.70
N SER A 84 -1.41 -9.10 -29.16
CA SER A 84 -1.43 -7.70 -29.57
C SER A 84 -1.10 -6.80 -28.38
N ILE A 85 -0.16 -5.88 -28.56
CA ILE A 85 0.28 -4.91 -27.55
C ILE A 85 -0.12 -3.52 -28.04
N ASP A 86 -0.92 -2.80 -27.25
CA ASP A 86 -1.42 -1.45 -27.53
C ASP A 86 -2.12 -1.29 -28.90
N GLY A 87 -2.75 -2.37 -29.38
CA GLY A 87 -3.40 -2.39 -30.70
C GLY A 87 -2.43 -2.39 -31.88
N GLY A 88 -1.14 -2.68 -31.63
CA GLY A 88 -0.13 -2.89 -32.65
C GLY A 88 -0.36 -4.12 -33.52
N ALA A 89 0.54 -4.37 -34.46
CA ALA A 89 0.48 -5.55 -35.30
C ALA A 89 0.57 -6.83 -34.45
N PRO A 90 -0.31 -7.83 -34.65
CA PRO A 90 -0.31 -9.02 -33.83
C PRO A 90 0.94 -9.86 -34.10
N ILE A 91 1.49 -10.43 -33.02
CA ILE A 91 2.45 -11.53 -33.06
C ILE A 91 1.62 -12.82 -33.03
N THR A 92 1.62 -13.56 -34.13
CA THR A 92 0.93 -14.84 -34.24
C THR A 92 1.86 -15.97 -33.85
N GLY A 93 1.41 -16.86 -32.98
CA GLY A 93 2.14 -18.06 -32.61
C GLY A 93 1.70 -18.67 -31.31
N CYS A 94 2.62 -19.38 -30.68
CA CYS A 94 2.40 -20.14 -29.45
C CYS A 94 3.43 -19.67 -28.39
N ALA A 95 3.81 -20.56 -27.47
CA ALA A 95 4.79 -20.26 -26.43
C ALA A 95 6.11 -19.67 -26.94
N ALA A 96 6.63 -20.18 -28.06
CA ALA A 96 7.95 -19.80 -28.55
C ALA A 96 8.00 -18.36 -29.04
N GLU A 97 6.93 -17.88 -29.68
CA GLU A 97 6.82 -16.53 -30.21
C GLU A 97 6.53 -15.48 -29.12
N PHE A 98 5.92 -15.87 -28.00
CA PHE A 98 5.56 -14.92 -26.93
C PHE A 98 6.63 -14.85 -25.82
N ASN A 99 7.45 -15.88 -25.66
CA ASN A 99 8.51 -15.90 -24.65
C ASN A 99 9.55 -14.81 -24.90
N ASN A 100 9.80 -14.01 -23.85
CA ASN A 100 10.72 -12.87 -23.85
C ASN A 100 10.31 -11.73 -24.80
N VAL A 101 9.03 -11.66 -25.20
CA VAL A 101 8.51 -10.46 -25.87
C VAL A 101 8.59 -9.30 -24.88
N ASP A 102 9.36 -8.28 -25.23
CA ASP A 102 9.48 -7.03 -24.48
C ASP A 102 8.17 -6.25 -24.59
N ILE A 103 7.56 -6.00 -23.44
CA ILE A 103 6.32 -5.22 -23.31
C ILE A 103 6.56 -3.94 -22.50
N THR A 104 7.81 -3.51 -22.36
CA THR A 104 8.16 -2.32 -21.57
C THR A 104 7.39 -1.08 -22.08
N GLY A 105 6.62 -0.47 -21.18
CA GLY A 105 5.84 0.73 -21.49
C GLY A 105 4.48 0.48 -22.15
N PHE A 106 4.02 -0.77 -22.21
CA PHE A 106 2.66 -1.07 -22.70
C PHE A 106 1.58 -0.39 -21.86
N SER A 107 0.41 -0.14 -22.46
CA SER A 107 -0.82 0.27 -21.74
C SER A 107 -1.77 -0.90 -21.56
N THR A 108 -1.96 -1.69 -22.60
CA THR A 108 -2.79 -2.90 -22.61
C THR A 108 -2.24 -3.92 -23.60
N LEU A 109 -2.41 -5.20 -23.28
CA LEU A 109 -2.13 -6.28 -24.23
C LEU A 109 -3.25 -7.31 -24.18
N THR A 110 -3.42 -8.01 -25.30
CA THR A 110 -4.40 -9.08 -25.46
C THR A 110 -3.75 -10.31 -26.07
N ILE A 111 -4.00 -11.48 -25.50
CA ILE A 111 -3.74 -12.78 -26.14
C ILE A 111 -5.09 -13.38 -26.50
N THR A 112 -5.33 -13.60 -27.78
CA THR A 112 -6.60 -14.11 -28.32
C THR A 112 -6.36 -15.47 -28.98
N SER A 113 -7.16 -16.48 -28.64
CA SER A 113 -7.11 -17.77 -29.34
C SER A 113 -7.61 -17.65 -30.78
N GLN A 114 -7.14 -18.53 -31.64
CA GLN A 114 -7.64 -18.76 -32.99
C GLN A 114 -8.12 -20.20 -33.10
N ASP A 115 -9.33 -20.39 -33.60
CA ASP A 115 -9.84 -21.70 -34.04
C ASP A 115 -9.25 -21.98 -35.44
N ASP A 116 -8.40 -23.01 -35.51
CA ASP A 116 -7.69 -23.39 -36.74
C ASP A 116 -8.27 -24.65 -37.38
N ASP A 117 -9.29 -25.27 -36.77
CA ASP A 117 -9.98 -26.42 -37.35
C ASP A 117 -11.52 -26.29 -37.41
N ALA A 118 -12.26 -27.37 -37.14
CA ALA A 118 -13.72 -27.41 -37.21
C ALA A 118 -14.35 -27.91 -35.90
N PHE A 119 -13.55 -28.07 -34.85
CA PHE A 119 -13.93 -28.56 -33.55
C PHE A 119 -13.72 -27.45 -32.51
N SER A 120 -14.63 -27.39 -31.53
CA SER A 120 -14.47 -26.50 -30.38
C SER A 120 -13.60 -27.21 -29.34
N ASP A 121 -12.49 -26.57 -28.97
CA ASP A 121 -11.53 -27.08 -28.00
C ASP A 121 -11.48 -26.23 -26.73
N GLY A 122 -11.26 -26.91 -25.60
CA GLY A 122 -11.03 -26.27 -24.31
C GLY A 122 -9.64 -25.64 -24.24
N ILE A 123 -9.59 -24.31 -24.15
CA ILE A 123 -8.34 -23.56 -24.10
C ILE A 123 -8.15 -22.92 -22.73
N THR A 124 -6.89 -22.90 -22.28
CA THR A 124 -6.44 -22.09 -21.16
C THR A 124 -5.19 -21.33 -21.57
N ILE A 125 -5.29 -20.01 -21.62
CA ILE A 125 -4.18 -19.09 -21.78
C ILE A 125 -3.63 -18.83 -20.38
N THR A 126 -2.34 -19.07 -20.17
CA THR A 126 -1.63 -18.65 -18.95
C THR A 126 -0.28 -18.07 -19.36
N ILE A 127 0.02 -16.87 -18.89
CA ILE A 127 1.26 -16.16 -19.16
C ILE A 127 1.69 -15.41 -17.90
N ASP A 128 2.99 -15.36 -17.65
CA ASP A 128 3.58 -14.50 -16.64
C ASP A 128 4.08 -13.21 -17.27
N VAL A 129 3.90 -12.10 -16.57
CA VAL A 129 4.65 -10.87 -16.79
C VAL A 129 5.83 -10.87 -15.82
N GLU A 130 7.04 -10.98 -16.35
CA GLU A 130 8.26 -10.71 -15.58
C GLU A 130 8.58 -9.22 -15.64
N VAL A 131 8.72 -8.61 -14.47
CA VAL A 131 9.04 -7.20 -14.31
C VAL A 131 10.42 -7.07 -13.69
N THR A 132 11.30 -6.31 -14.33
CA THR A 132 12.58 -5.89 -13.76
C THR A 132 12.44 -4.48 -13.23
N TYR A 133 12.88 -4.25 -11.99
CA TYR A 133 12.85 -2.94 -11.34
C TYR A 133 14.14 -2.74 -10.52
N PRO A 134 14.49 -1.49 -10.16
CA PRO A 134 15.63 -1.24 -9.29
C PRO A 134 15.45 -1.98 -7.97
N THR A 135 16.49 -2.68 -7.51
CA THR A 135 16.45 -3.28 -6.17
C THR A 135 16.25 -2.16 -5.15
N PRO A 136 15.21 -2.23 -4.30
CA PRO A 136 15.04 -1.27 -3.22
C PRO A 136 16.33 -1.17 -2.40
N ALA A 137 16.76 0.05 -2.06
CA ALA A 137 18.00 0.27 -1.33
C ALA A 137 17.97 -0.36 0.08
N CYS A 138 16.76 -0.58 0.60
CA CYS A 138 16.47 -1.11 1.92
C CYS A 138 15.12 -1.83 1.93
N THR A 139 14.87 -2.59 2.98
CA THR A 139 13.57 -3.22 3.28
C THR A 139 12.94 -2.49 4.45
N SER A 140 11.81 -1.82 4.22
CA SER A 140 11.08 -1.10 5.28
C SER A 140 10.69 -2.01 6.44
N PRO A 141 10.67 -1.48 7.68
CA PRO A 141 10.10 -2.19 8.82
C PRO A 141 8.58 -2.37 8.61
N THR A 142 8.01 -3.35 9.31
CA THR A 142 6.56 -3.54 9.39
C THR A 142 6.11 -3.27 10.82
N ALA A 143 5.19 -2.32 10.98
CA ALA A 143 4.60 -1.98 12.27
C ALA A 143 3.16 -1.49 12.11
N THR A 144 2.39 -1.59 13.18
CA THR A 144 1.05 -0.99 13.31
C THR A 144 1.02 -0.07 14.54
N ALA A 145 0.01 0.78 14.63
CA ALA A 145 -0.18 1.65 15.80
C ALA A 145 -1.63 1.57 16.29
N ALA A 146 -1.78 1.59 17.62
CA ALA A 146 -3.06 1.60 18.29
C ALA A 146 -3.10 2.72 19.34
N LEU A 147 -4.22 3.40 19.42
CA LEU A 147 -4.46 4.45 20.40
C LEU A 147 -4.74 3.83 21.77
N VAL A 148 -4.10 4.36 22.81
CA VAL A 148 -4.30 3.94 24.20
C VAL A 148 -4.69 5.15 25.03
N GLU A 149 -5.95 5.18 25.43
CA GLU A 149 -6.56 6.29 26.14
C GLU A 149 -6.25 6.29 27.63
N ASP A 150 -5.95 7.48 28.16
CA ASP A 150 -5.83 7.73 29.60
C ASP A 150 -6.55 9.03 29.96
N CYS A 151 -7.84 9.05 29.60
CA CYS A 151 -8.73 10.20 29.75
C CYS A 151 -8.77 10.75 31.19
N GLY A 152 -8.62 9.86 32.19
CA GLY A 152 -8.61 10.24 33.60
C GLY A 152 -7.41 11.11 34.00
N ASN A 153 -6.33 11.09 33.23
CA ASN A 153 -5.14 11.91 33.42
C ASN A 153 -4.99 13.00 32.34
N ASN A 154 -6.03 13.25 31.53
CA ASN A 154 -6.00 14.20 30.41
C ASN A 154 -4.87 13.93 29.41
N GLN A 155 -4.63 12.66 29.10
CA GLN A 155 -3.57 12.23 28.20
C GLN A 155 -3.93 10.97 27.42
N PHE A 156 -3.19 10.71 26.35
CA PHE A 156 -3.24 9.45 25.60
C PHE A 156 -1.82 9.02 25.21
N THR A 157 -1.66 7.76 24.81
CA THR A 157 -0.41 7.23 24.24
C THR A 157 -0.73 6.46 22.96
N VAL A 158 0.29 6.15 22.17
CA VAL A 158 0.18 5.30 20.98
C VAL A 158 1.08 4.08 21.17
N ASP A 159 0.48 2.89 21.16
CA ASP A 159 1.20 1.62 21.16
C ASP A 159 1.60 1.30 19.72
N VAL A 160 2.90 1.33 19.44
CA VAL A 160 3.46 0.94 18.14
C VAL A 160 3.92 -0.51 18.21
N ASP A 161 3.22 -1.41 17.54
CA ASP A 161 3.56 -2.84 17.47
C ASP A 161 4.44 -3.11 16.25
N ILE A 162 5.72 -3.36 16.49
CA ILE A 162 6.71 -3.69 15.45
C ILE A 162 6.74 -5.19 15.25
N THR A 163 6.34 -5.66 14.07
CA THR A 163 6.32 -7.09 13.72
C THR A 163 7.53 -7.51 12.89
N ASP A 164 8.20 -6.57 12.22
CA ASP A 164 9.43 -6.80 11.45
C ASP A 164 10.29 -5.52 11.44
N LEU A 165 11.61 -5.68 11.58
CA LEU A 165 12.55 -4.56 11.46
C LEU A 165 12.93 -4.26 10.00
N GLY A 166 12.54 -5.12 9.07
CA GLY A 166 13.04 -5.06 7.70
C GLY A 166 14.53 -5.40 7.68
N ASP A 167 15.34 -4.59 7.01
CA ASP A 167 16.80 -4.72 7.03
C ASP A 167 17.50 -3.74 7.98
N ALA A 168 16.73 -3.04 8.82
CA ALA A 168 17.28 -2.13 9.83
C ALA A 168 18.09 -2.91 10.87
N THR A 169 19.26 -2.39 11.24
CA THR A 169 19.95 -2.84 12.45
C THR A 169 19.30 -2.26 13.70
N SER A 170 18.66 -1.10 13.58
CA SER A 170 17.90 -0.46 14.65
C SER A 170 16.86 0.50 14.08
N LEU A 171 15.75 0.64 14.80
CA LEU A 171 14.69 1.60 14.50
C LEU A 171 14.65 2.70 15.56
N ALA A 172 14.08 3.83 15.16
CA ALA A 172 13.58 4.83 16.08
C ALA A 172 12.09 5.09 15.85
N ILE A 173 11.35 5.50 16.87
CA ILE A 173 9.99 5.99 16.73
C ILE A 173 9.98 7.48 17.07
N THR A 174 9.53 8.28 16.12
CA THR A 174 9.46 9.74 16.21
C THR A 174 8.01 10.20 16.15
N ASN A 175 7.75 11.36 16.75
CA ASN A 175 6.45 12.04 16.73
C ASN A 175 6.65 13.55 16.59
N ASP A 176 5.61 14.26 16.15
CA ASP A 176 5.54 15.73 16.12
C ASP A 176 4.80 16.32 17.33
N GLY A 177 4.28 15.47 18.23
CA GLY A 177 3.64 15.86 19.50
C GLY A 177 4.60 16.37 20.59
N GLY A 178 5.89 16.48 20.29
CA GLY A 178 6.90 17.04 21.20
C GLY A 178 7.45 16.06 22.24
N VAL A 179 7.04 14.79 22.20
CA VAL A 179 7.60 13.73 23.05
C VAL A 179 8.92 13.25 22.45
N ALA A 180 9.91 12.96 23.30
CA ALA A 180 11.22 12.49 22.85
C ALA A 180 11.10 11.18 22.06
N ALA A 181 11.87 11.07 20.98
CA ALA A 181 11.91 9.85 20.17
C ALA A 181 12.45 8.65 20.97
N THR A 182 11.89 7.47 20.75
CA THR A 182 12.46 6.21 21.24
C THR A 182 13.44 5.69 20.19
N THR A 183 14.73 5.60 20.50
CA THR A 183 15.79 5.23 19.54
C THR A 183 16.45 3.91 19.89
N GLY A 184 17.11 3.26 18.93
CA GLY A 184 17.91 2.06 19.18
C GLY A 184 17.07 0.79 19.42
N ILE A 185 15.88 0.72 18.82
CA ILE A 185 14.99 -0.45 18.91
C ILE A 185 15.56 -1.55 18.02
N THR A 186 15.97 -2.67 18.61
CA THR A 186 16.65 -3.79 17.91
C THR A 186 15.86 -5.10 17.89
N SER A 187 14.62 -5.07 18.37
CA SER A 187 13.73 -6.24 18.44
C SER A 187 12.29 -5.85 18.18
N THR A 188 11.51 -6.80 17.69
CA THR A 188 10.05 -6.70 17.52
C THR A 188 9.35 -6.54 18.87
N GLY A 189 8.11 -6.05 18.84
CA GLY A 189 7.23 -5.88 20.00
C GLY A 189 6.61 -4.50 20.05
N ILE A 190 5.83 -4.28 21.12
CA ILE A 190 5.09 -3.04 21.34
C ILE A 190 5.98 -2.02 22.04
N VAL A 191 6.04 -0.81 21.49
CA VAL A 191 6.66 0.36 22.10
C VAL A 191 5.58 1.41 22.34
N ASN A 192 5.39 1.79 23.60
CA ASN A 192 4.46 2.84 23.97
C ASN A 192 5.09 4.22 23.75
N VAL A 193 4.42 5.07 22.98
CA VAL A 193 4.87 6.42 22.61
C VAL A 193 3.93 7.45 23.24
N GLY A 194 4.48 8.39 24.00
CA GLY A 194 3.71 9.42 24.71
C GLY A 194 4.25 9.67 26.12
N PRO A 195 3.43 10.20 27.05
CA PRO A 195 2.04 10.62 26.85
C PRO A 195 1.92 11.92 26.04
N PHE A 196 0.79 12.07 25.34
CA PHE A 196 0.38 13.26 24.61
C PHE A 196 -0.85 13.89 25.30
N SER A 197 -1.00 15.20 25.18
CA SER A 197 -2.17 15.91 25.70
C SER A 197 -3.40 15.68 24.81
N LEU A 198 -4.59 15.58 25.40
CA LEU A 198 -5.84 15.47 24.65
C LEU A 198 -6.02 16.62 23.65
N GLY A 199 -6.74 16.36 22.56
CA GLY A 199 -7.01 17.28 21.46
C GLY A 199 -5.80 17.60 20.59
N THR A 200 -4.66 16.92 20.77
CA THR A 200 -3.43 17.16 19.99
C THR A 200 -3.22 16.00 19.01
N PRO A 201 -3.49 16.19 17.71
CA PRO A 201 -3.12 15.21 16.70
C PRO A 201 -1.60 15.05 16.63
N VAL A 202 -1.12 13.80 16.63
CA VAL A 202 0.29 13.45 16.56
C VAL A 202 0.56 12.48 15.42
N ASN A 203 1.50 12.83 14.53
CA ASN A 203 1.98 11.95 13.47
C ASN A 203 3.07 11.03 14.01
N ILE A 204 2.89 9.72 13.86
CA ILE A 204 3.86 8.71 14.28
C ILE A 204 4.62 8.17 13.08
N THR A 205 5.96 8.16 13.17
CA THR A 205 6.85 7.60 12.13
C THR A 205 7.83 6.64 12.77
N VAL A 206 7.89 5.42 12.22
CA VAL A 206 8.96 4.46 12.47
C VAL A 206 10.10 4.75 11.51
N VAL A 207 11.23 5.19 12.06
CA VAL A 207 12.42 5.60 11.35
C VAL A 207 13.37 4.42 11.22
N HIS A 208 13.76 4.14 9.98
CA HIS A 208 14.81 3.20 9.65
C HIS A 208 16.16 3.92 9.80
N GLU A 209 16.88 3.67 10.91
CA GLU A 209 18.03 4.52 11.31
C GLU A 209 19.23 4.44 10.36
N GLN A 210 19.26 3.46 9.45
CA GLN A 210 20.33 3.29 8.46
C GLN A 210 19.96 3.87 7.08
N ASP A 211 18.68 4.08 6.80
CA ASP A 211 18.19 4.53 5.49
C ASP A 211 16.81 5.17 5.59
N SER A 212 16.76 6.50 5.47
CA SER A 212 15.51 7.26 5.57
C SER A 212 14.51 6.97 4.46
N ALA A 213 14.94 6.37 3.33
CA ALA A 213 14.02 5.99 2.26
C ALA A 213 13.06 4.87 2.69
N CYS A 214 13.42 4.12 3.74
CA CYS A 214 12.62 3.03 4.29
C CYS A 214 11.80 3.38 5.53
N ASN A 215 11.71 4.67 5.88
CA ASN A 215 10.85 5.09 6.98
C ASN A 215 9.38 4.70 6.72
N LEU A 216 8.72 4.20 7.76
CA LEU A 216 7.31 3.84 7.74
C LEU A 216 6.49 4.91 8.48
N ILE A 217 5.60 5.58 7.76
CA ILE A 217 4.68 6.57 8.32
C ILE A 217 3.39 5.85 8.73
N LEU A 218 3.06 5.88 10.02
CA LEU A 218 1.86 5.23 10.57
C LEU A 218 0.62 6.14 10.56
N GLY A 219 0.81 7.44 10.29
CA GLY A 219 -0.27 8.43 10.20
C GLY A 219 -0.45 9.25 11.47
N ALA A 220 -1.54 10.02 11.51
CA ALA A 220 -1.91 10.89 12.62
C ALA A 220 -2.88 10.18 13.58
N TYR A 221 -2.63 10.35 14.88
CA TYR A 221 -3.46 9.83 15.97
C TYR A 221 -3.85 10.98 16.88
N VAL A 222 -5.11 11.00 17.31
CA VAL A 222 -5.65 11.92 18.31
C VAL A 222 -6.54 11.09 19.22
N ASP A 223 -6.66 11.49 20.49
CA ASP A 223 -7.54 10.82 21.44
C ASP A 223 -9.00 10.78 20.97
N ASN A 224 -9.72 9.77 21.45
CA ASN A 224 -11.17 9.69 21.41
C ASN A 224 -11.79 9.94 22.80
N CYS A 225 -11.03 10.54 23.72
CA CYS A 225 -11.51 10.81 25.06
C CYS A 225 -12.74 11.73 25.03
N PRO A 226 -13.72 11.51 25.94
CA PRO A 226 -14.82 12.44 26.10
C PRO A 226 -14.28 13.84 26.42
N ILE A 227 -14.89 14.87 25.83
CA ILE A 227 -14.60 16.24 26.25
C ILE A 227 -15.21 16.45 27.64
N PHE A 228 -14.37 16.67 28.65
CA PHE A 228 -14.80 16.88 30.03
C PHE A 228 -15.12 18.35 30.30
N SER A 229 -16.28 18.61 30.92
CA SER A 229 -16.62 19.92 31.48
C SER A 229 -17.10 19.78 32.91
N SER A 230 -16.46 20.52 33.82
CA SER A 230 -16.95 20.62 35.21
C SER A 230 -18.01 21.69 35.30
N VAL A 231 -19.17 21.34 35.87
CA VAL A 231 -20.31 22.25 36.04
C VAL A 231 -20.37 22.72 37.49
N ASP A 232 -20.17 24.02 37.69
CA ASP A 232 -20.43 24.69 38.97
C ASP A 232 -21.93 24.90 39.15
N CYS A 233 -22.56 24.07 39.99
CA CYS A 233 -24.00 24.12 40.23
C CYS A 233 -24.47 25.38 40.97
N ALA A 234 -23.55 26.15 41.58
CA ALA A 234 -23.84 27.46 42.16
C ALA A 234 -23.61 28.61 41.17
N GLY A 235 -23.01 28.31 40.02
CA GLY A 235 -22.64 29.26 38.97
C GLY A 235 -23.73 29.47 37.92
N ALA A 236 -23.34 30.10 36.81
CA ALA A 236 -24.18 30.20 35.63
C ALA A 236 -24.21 28.86 34.87
N PRO A 237 -25.30 28.53 34.15
CA PRO A 237 -25.33 27.35 33.29
C PRO A 237 -24.17 27.33 32.29
N VAL A 238 -23.57 26.15 32.11
CA VAL A 238 -22.56 25.93 31.07
C VAL A 238 -23.29 25.68 29.76
N ASN A 239 -23.15 26.62 28.82
CA ASN A 239 -23.68 26.48 27.47
C ASN A 239 -22.58 25.97 26.54
N THR A 240 -22.84 24.85 25.86
CA THR A 240 -21.92 24.26 24.89
C THR A 240 -22.63 24.15 23.54
N THR A 241 -21.94 24.52 22.47
CA THR A 241 -22.41 24.33 21.09
C THR A 241 -21.68 23.15 20.49
N PHE A 242 -22.44 22.23 19.91
CA PHE A 242 -21.92 21.03 19.26
C PHE A 242 -22.11 21.15 17.75
N CYS A 243 -21.01 21.04 17.01
CA CYS A 243 -21.03 20.92 15.57
C CYS A 243 -20.57 19.51 15.23
N TYR A 244 -21.31 18.81 14.37
CA TYR A 244 -20.98 17.46 13.92
C TYR A 244 -20.82 17.43 12.39
N GLY A 245 -19.92 16.59 11.92
CA GLY A 245 -19.72 16.24 10.52
C GLY A 245 -20.42 14.94 10.14
N ASN A 246 -20.20 14.49 8.91
CA ASN A 246 -20.73 13.20 8.45
C ASN A 246 -19.94 12.05 9.09
N SER A 247 -20.67 11.05 9.60
CA SER A 247 -20.08 9.82 10.18
C SER A 247 -19.14 10.09 11.36
N GLU A 248 -19.48 11.06 12.20
CA GLU A 248 -18.73 11.39 13.42
C GLU A 248 -19.48 10.91 14.67
N ASP A 249 -18.74 10.26 15.58
CA ASP A 249 -19.19 9.96 16.94
C ASP A 249 -18.46 10.89 17.91
N ILE A 250 -19.19 11.74 18.62
CA ILE A 250 -18.62 12.70 19.58
C ILE A 250 -19.21 12.44 20.97
N GLN A 251 -18.34 12.39 21.98
CA GLN A 251 -18.74 12.20 23.37
C GLN A 251 -18.34 13.40 24.23
N TYR A 252 -19.28 13.84 25.08
CA TYR A 252 -19.05 14.84 26.11
C TYR A 252 -19.36 14.25 27.48
N SER A 253 -18.57 14.62 28.48
CA SER A 253 -18.80 14.25 29.87
C SER A 253 -18.93 15.51 30.71
N PHE A 254 -20.05 15.64 31.42
CA PHE A 254 -20.32 16.75 32.33
C PHE A 254 -20.33 16.23 33.76
N THR A 255 -19.53 16.84 34.62
CA THR A 255 -19.40 16.43 36.02
C THR A 255 -19.68 17.61 36.94
N SER A 256 -20.61 17.45 37.87
CA SER A 256 -20.87 18.46 38.90
C SER A 256 -19.63 18.66 39.79
N SER A 257 -19.27 19.91 40.04
CA SER A 257 -18.15 20.24 40.92
C SER A 257 -18.43 19.97 42.40
N ASP A 258 -19.70 19.86 42.80
CA ASP A 258 -20.12 19.69 44.20
C ASP A 258 -20.93 18.40 44.46
N GLY A 259 -21.16 17.59 43.41
CA GLY A 259 -21.92 16.35 43.49
C GLY A 259 -23.44 16.53 43.39
N SER A 260 -23.93 17.75 43.19
CA SER A 260 -25.34 18.00 42.87
C SER A 260 -25.73 17.37 41.52
N ALA A 261 -27.00 17.01 41.38
CA ALA A 261 -27.54 16.51 40.12
C ALA A 261 -27.47 17.58 39.03
N LEU A 262 -27.07 17.16 37.83
CA LEU A 262 -27.05 18.03 36.65
C LEU A 262 -28.38 17.98 35.91
N VAL A 263 -28.74 19.11 35.29
CA VAL A 263 -29.87 19.22 34.36
C VAL A 263 -29.31 19.56 32.99
N VAL A 264 -29.76 18.87 31.96
CA VAL A 264 -29.38 19.12 30.57
C VAL A 264 -30.57 19.71 29.83
N ASP A 265 -30.39 20.89 29.25
CA ASP A 265 -31.38 21.58 28.42
C ASP A 265 -30.84 21.71 26.98
N PHE A 266 -31.61 21.24 25.99
CA PHE A 266 -31.32 21.51 24.58
C PHE A 266 -31.96 22.85 24.20
N ILE A 267 -31.13 23.87 24.03
CA ILE A 267 -31.57 25.24 23.78
C ILE A 267 -32.00 25.42 22.31
N GLU A 268 -31.17 24.93 21.38
CA GLU A 268 -31.41 24.95 19.94
C GLU A 268 -30.52 23.90 19.24
N GLY A 269 -30.91 23.46 18.04
CA GLY A 269 -30.14 22.51 17.24
C GLY A 269 -30.94 21.91 16.07
N TYR A 270 -30.22 21.38 15.09
CA TYR A 270 -30.76 20.56 14.02
C TYR A 270 -30.08 19.19 14.07
N PHE A 271 -30.82 18.14 13.74
CA PHE A 271 -30.37 16.76 13.82
C PHE A 271 -31.01 15.93 12.69
N GLU A 272 -30.27 15.04 12.03
CA GLU A 272 -30.81 14.22 10.95
C GLU A 272 -31.62 13.05 11.52
N ASP A 273 -32.94 13.07 11.30
CA ASP A 273 -33.91 12.16 11.93
C ASP A 273 -33.75 10.67 11.52
N CYS A 274 -33.06 10.36 10.42
CA CYS A 274 -33.00 9.00 9.89
C CYS A 274 -31.86 8.15 10.44
N CYS A 275 -30.80 8.80 10.91
CA CYS A 275 -29.46 8.22 10.81
C CYS A 275 -28.50 8.68 11.90
N ASP A 276 -28.78 9.81 12.56
CA ASP A 276 -28.01 10.27 13.70
C ASP A 276 -28.74 9.91 15.00
N ASP A 277 -27.98 9.68 16.10
CA ASP A 277 -28.53 9.44 17.44
C ASP A 277 -27.87 10.34 18.51
N ILE A 278 -28.66 10.81 19.48
CA ILE A 278 -28.15 11.44 20.71
C ILE A 278 -28.44 10.52 21.88
N ILE A 279 -27.39 10.11 22.59
CA ILE A 279 -27.49 9.25 23.77
C ILE A 279 -27.06 10.06 24.99
N ILE A 280 -27.94 10.14 25.99
CA ILE A 280 -27.62 10.68 27.31
C ILE A 280 -27.49 9.51 28.27
N TYR A 281 -26.33 9.41 28.89
CA TYR A 281 -26.01 8.40 29.90
C TYR A 281 -25.67 9.08 31.22
N ASP A 282 -26.29 8.62 32.31
CA ASP A 282 -25.93 9.01 33.67
C ASP A 282 -24.86 8.03 34.20
N GLY A 283 -23.70 8.59 34.56
CA GLY A 283 -22.42 7.91 34.80
C GLY A 283 -22.38 6.97 35.99
#